data_AF-A0A5N9HZV1-F1
#
_entry.id   AF-A0A5N9HZV1-F1
#
_cell.length_a   1.000
_cell.length_b   1.000
_cell.length_c   1.000
_cell.angle_alpha   90.00
_cell.angle_beta   90.00
_cell.angle_gamma   90.00
#
_symmetry.space_group_name_H-M   'P 1'
#
loop_
_entity.id
_entity.type
_entity.pdbx_description
1 polymer ?
#
loop_
_entity_poly.entity_id
_entity_poly.type
_entity_poly.pdbx_seq_one_letter_code
_entity_poly.pdbx_strand_id
1 'polypeptide(L)'
;MALVRPRFSKTELTDINERLEAVTTKDVLNWVELTFGRSAAQISSFGLEDQALFHIYWTVTKDARLITLDTLRLPTETYSLFDQTKLRYGVDVEFFYPQLNSVSEMVKEHGNNLFYKG
;
A
#
# COMPACT_ATOMS: atom_id res chain seq x y z
N MET A 1 18.08 -10.77 11.86
CA MET A 1 17.10 -11.03 12.94
C MET A 1 15.81 -11.50 12.29
N ALA A 2 15.23 -12.59 12.79
CA ALA A 2 13.92 -13.04 12.30
C ALA A 2 12.87 -11.94 12.57
N LEU A 3 12.09 -11.58 11.56
CA LEU A 3 10.96 -10.67 11.72
C LEU A 3 9.94 -11.33 12.64
N VAL A 4 9.94 -10.97 13.92
CA VAL A 4 8.89 -11.38 14.86
C VAL A 4 7.62 -10.69 14.38
N ARG A 5 6.70 -11.47 13.80
CA ARG A 5 5.37 -10.96 13.43
C ARG A 5 4.49 -11.11 14.67
N PRO A 6 4.09 -10.00 15.33
CA PRO A 6 3.19 -10.12 16.46
C PRO A 6 1.88 -10.77 15.99
N ARG A 7 1.37 -11.69 16.81
CA ARG A 7 0.04 -12.27 16.65
C ARG A 7 -0.82 -11.72 17.78
N PHE A 8 -1.92 -11.08 17.41
CA PHE A 8 -2.88 -10.54 18.36
C PHE A 8 -4.08 -11.48 18.48
N SER A 9 -4.48 -11.78 19.70
CA SER A 9 -5.77 -12.38 20.01
C SER A 9 -6.92 -11.42 19.69
N LYS A 10 -8.15 -11.93 19.69
CA LYS A 10 -9.34 -11.10 19.46
C LYS A 10 -9.47 -9.98 20.51
N THR A 11 -9.17 -10.28 21.78
CA THR A 11 -9.22 -9.29 22.86
C THR A 11 -8.17 -8.19 22.66
N GLU A 12 -6.93 -8.57 22.35
CA GLU A 12 -5.87 -7.58 22.08
C GLU A 12 -6.21 -6.70 20.88
N LEU A 13 -6.85 -7.24 19.84
CA LEU A 13 -7.29 -6.43 18.69
C LEU A 13 -8.38 -5.43 19.07
N THR A 14 -9.31 -5.80 19.95
CA THR A 14 -10.32 -4.87 20.47
C THR A 14 -9.64 -3.72 21.22
N ASP A 15 -8.73 -4.03 22.15
CA ASP A 15 -8.03 -3.03 22.95
C ASP A 15 -7.14 -2.11 22.08
N ILE A 16 -6.51 -2.67 21.04
CA ILE A 16 -5.72 -1.91 20.07
C ILE A 16 -6.62 -0.93 19.29
N ASN A 17 -7.76 -1.40 18.79
CA ASN A 17 -8.69 -0.54 18.04
C ASN A 17 -9.19 0.62 18.91
N GLU A 18 -9.69 0.34 20.12
CA GLU A 18 -10.19 1.38 21.04
C GLU A 18 -9.12 2.43 21.35
N ARG A 19 -7.88 2.00 21.59
CA ARG A 19 -6.77 2.91 21.86
C ARG A 19 -6.39 3.74 20.64
N LEU A 20 -6.38 3.17 19.44
CA LEU A 20 -5.94 3.84 18.23
C LEU A 20 -7.01 4.76 17.62
N GLU A 21 -8.29 4.55 17.92
CA GLU A 21 -9.38 5.48 17.55
C GLU A 21 -9.27 6.84 18.25
N ALA A 22 -8.65 6.89 19.42
CA ALA A 22 -8.55 8.10 20.25
C ALA A 22 -7.33 8.99 19.96
N VAL A 23 -6.48 8.64 19.00
CA VAL A 23 -5.21 9.33 18.73
C VAL A 23 -5.12 9.85 17.29
N THR A 24 -4.09 10.63 16.99
CA THR A 24 -3.93 11.20 15.64
C THR A 24 -3.40 10.15 14.65
N THR A 25 -3.56 10.39 13.35
CA THR A 25 -2.96 9.54 12.29
C THR A 25 -1.46 9.34 12.46
N LYS A 26 -0.74 10.39 12.90
CA LYS A 26 0.71 10.31 13.15
C LYS A 26 1.01 9.36 14.32
N ASP A 27 0.19 9.36 15.36
CA ASP A 27 0.34 8.46 16.51
C ASP A 27 0.06 7.01 16.13
N VAL A 28 -0.95 6.77 15.27
CA VAL A 28 -1.21 5.45 14.70
C VAL A 28 0.00 4.95 13.92
N LEU A 29 0.58 5.79 13.06
CA LEU A 29 1.74 5.42 12.25
C LEU A 29 3.02 5.23 13.09
N ASN A 30 3.20 6.00 14.16
CA ASN A 30 4.26 5.75 15.15
C ASN A 30 4.07 4.37 15.81
N TRP A 31 2.84 4.02 16.18
CA TRP A 31 2.55 2.70 16.74
C TRP A 31 2.81 1.57 15.72
N VAL A 32 2.48 1.77 14.44
CA VAL A 32 2.80 0.82 13.36
C VAL A 32 4.31 0.61 13.25
N GLU A 33 5.10 1.68 13.21
CA GLU A 33 6.56 1.59 13.13
C GLU A 33 7.16 0.86 14.34
N LEU A 34 6.69 1.17 15.55
CA LEU A 34 7.17 0.50 16.77
C LEU A 34 6.79 -0.99 16.83
N THR A 35 5.63 -1.35 16.28
CA THR A 35 5.07 -2.71 16.38
C THR A 35 5.57 -3.63 15.27
N PHE A 36 5.70 -3.11 14.05
CA PHE A 36 5.98 -3.91 12.86
C PHE A 36 7.29 -3.51 12.16
N GLY A 37 7.76 -2.28 12.38
CA GLY A 37 8.94 -1.70 11.72
C GLY A 37 8.94 -1.97 10.22
N ARG A 38 10.09 -2.44 9.71
CA ARG A 38 10.32 -2.76 8.28
C ARG A 38 9.37 -3.80 7.67
N SER A 39 8.61 -4.55 8.47
CA SER A 39 7.59 -5.48 7.95
C SER A 39 6.29 -4.79 7.54
N ALA A 40 6.04 -3.57 7.99
CA ALA A 40 4.92 -2.75 7.55
C ALA A 40 5.21 -2.09 6.20
N ALA A 41 4.17 -1.99 5.38
CA ALA A 41 4.18 -1.25 4.13
C ALA A 41 2.79 -0.66 3.89
N GLN A 42 2.74 0.54 3.30
CA GLN A 42 1.49 1.10 2.81
C GLN A 42 1.23 0.54 1.40
N ILE A 43 0.04 -0.01 1.18
CA ILE A 43 -0.43 -0.35 -0.17
C ILE A 43 -1.20 0.84 -0.70
N SER A 44 -0.89 1.29 -1.92
CA SER A 44 -1.47 2.48 -2.50
C SER A 44 -1.89 2.27 -3.96
N SER A 45 -3.04 2.86 -4.29
CA SER A 45 -3.53 3.08 -5.66
C SER A 45 -3.19 4.48 -6.19
N PHE A 46 -2.44 5.25 -5.40
CA PHE A 46 -2.03 6.63 -5.63
C PHE A 46 -3.18 7.64 -5.68
N GLY A 47 -4.30 7.35 -5.01
CA GLY A 47 -5.35 8.32 -4.73
C GLY A 47 -4.90 9.42 -3.75
N LEU A 48 -5.66 10.51 -3.67
CA LEU A 48 -5.32 11.67 -2.84
C LEU A 48 -5.10 11.32 -1.36
N GLU A 49 -5.96 10.48 -0.79
CA GLU A 49 -5.86 10.02 0.59
C GLU A 49 -4.57 9.22 0.82
N ASP A 50 -4.25 8.29 -0.08
CA ASP A 50 -3.02 7.51 0.02
C ASP A 50 -1.77 8.40 -0.03
N GLN A 51 -1.76 9.42 -0.88
CA GLN A 51 -0.62 10.34 -0.98
C GLN A 51 -0.46 11.15 0.32
N ALA A 52 -1.56 11.59 0.91
CA ALA A 52 -1.54 12.27 2.21
C ALA A 52 -1.06 11.35 3.33
N LEU A 53 -1.58 10.11 3.39
CA LEU A 53 -1.17 9.10 4.37
C LEU A 53 0.30 8.75 4.22
N PHE A 54 0.78 8.58 2.98
CA PHE A 54 2.17 8.24 2.73
C PHE A 54 3.11 9.38 3.11
N HIS A 55 2.69 10.64 2.88
CA HIS A 55 3.44 11.79 3.37
C HIS A 55 3.62 11.71 4.89
N ILE A 56 2.55 11.44 5.64
CA ILE A 56 2.63 11.33 7.10
C ILE A 56 3.51 10.13 7.49
N TYR A 57 3.36 8.97 6.84
CA TYR A 57 4.16 7.79 7.14
C TYR A 57 5.66 8.03 6.89
N TRP A 58 6.02 8.68 5.80
CA TRP A 58 7.39 9.07 5.49
C TRP A 58 7.97 10.11 6.48
N THR A 59 7.12 10.91 7.15
CA THR A 59 7.58 11.79 8.25
C THR A 59 7.84 11.03 9.55
N VAL A 60 7.21 9.87 9.76
CA VAL A 60 7.46 8.98 10.90
C VAL A 60 8.76 8.19 10.70
N THR A 61 8.95 7.62 9.52
CA THR A 61 10.17 6.86 9.18
C THR A 61 10.59 7.09 7.73
N LYS A 62 11.90 7.27 7.50
CA LYS A 62 12.46 7.40 6.14
C LYS A 62 12.58 6.05 5.42
N ASP A 63 12.42 4.96 6.15
CA ASP A 63 12.36 3.59 5.62
C ASP A 63 10.91 3.18 5.24
N ALA A 64 9.98 4.13 5.15
CA ALA A 64 8.58 3.87 4.84
C ALA A 64 8.44 3.15 3.48
N ARG A 65 7.90 1.93 3.51
CA ARG A 65 7.67 1.09 2.32
C ARG A 65 6.34 1.43 1.66
N LEU A 66 6.36 1.53 0.33
CA LEU A 66 5.19 1.82 -0.50
C LEU A 66 5.04 0.72 -1.56
N ILE A 67 3.86 0.10 -1.59
CA ILE A 67 3.52 -1.01 -2.49
C ILE A 67 2.37 -0.58 -3.39
N THR A 68 2.35 -1.04 -4.65
CA THR A 68 1.20 -0.91 -5.53
C THR A 68 0.94 -2.16 -6.36
N LEU A 69 -0.32 -2.33 -6.76
CA LEU A 69 -0.72 -3.32 -7.74
C LEU A 69 -0.75 -2.66 -9.12
N ASP A 70 0.21 -2.99 -9.97
CA ASP A 70 0.21 -2.54 -11.36
C ASP A 70 -0.60 -3.52 -12.21
N THR A 71 -1.82 -3.12 -12.54
CA THR A 71 -2.76 -3.89 -13.35
C THR A 71 -2.39 -3.94 -14.84
N LEU A 72 -1.31 -3.25 -15.25
CA LEU A 72 -0.92 -3.01 -16.64
C LEU A 72 -1.95 -2.22 -17.46
N ARG A 73 -2.89 -1.56 -16.76
CA ARG A 73 -4.00 -0.79 -17.35
C ARG A 73 -4.28 0.52 -16.59
N LEU A 74 -3.33 0.96 -15.76
CA LEU A 74 -3.45 2.20 -15.02
C LEU A 74 -3.39 3.42 -15.97
N PRO A 75 -3.97 4.57 -15.59
CA PRO A 75 -3.78 5.81 -16.31
C PRO A 75 -2.29 6.18 -16.43
N THR A 76 -1.90 6.85 -17.52
CA THR A 76 -0.51 7.29 -17.73
C THR A 76 -0.06 8.28 -16.65
N GLU A 77 -1.01 9.08 -16.15
CA GLU A 77 -0.82 10.01 -15.04
C GLU A 77 -0.42 9.29 -13.75
N THR A 78 -0.93 8.08 -13.52
CA THR A 78 -0.57 7.26 -12.35
C THR A 78 0.88 6.79 -12.44
N TYR A 79 1.34 6.36 -13.63
CA TYR A 79 2.74 6.01 -13.84
C TYR A 79 3.66 7.22 -13.66
N SER A 80 3.26 8.39 -14.17
CA SER A 80 4.00 9.64 -13.96
C SER A 80 4.11 10.00 -12.48
N LEU A 81 3.06 9.72 -11.70
CA LEU A 81 3.05 9.95 -10.26
C LEU A 81 3.98 8.98 -9.51
N PHE A 82 4.21 7.76 -9.99
CA PHE A 82 5.21 6.85 -9.39
C PHE A 82 6.61 7.47 -9.42
N ASP A 83 7.01 8.03 -10.56
CA ASP A 83 8.28 8.71 -10.73
C ASP A 83 8.38 9.95 -9.83
N GLN A 84 7.30 10.75 -9.76
CA GLN A 84 7.25 11.92 -8.88
C GLN A 84 7.37 11.54 -7.40
N THR A 85 6.73 10.45 -6.97
CA THR A 85 6.82 9.95 -5.59
C THR A 85 8.24 9.51 -5.27
N LYS A 86 8.90 8.80 -6.19
CA LYS A 86 10.32 8.43 -6.04
C LYS A 86 11.23 9.66 -5.91
N LEU A 87 11.06 10.66 -6.78
CA LEU A 87 11.83 11.89 -6.74
C LEU A 87 11.60 12.70 -5.46
N ARG A 88 10.35 12.78 -4.99
CA ARG A 88 9.98 13.58 -3.81
C ARG A 88 10.46 12.94 -2.51
N TYR A 89 10.30 11.63 -2.35
CA TYR A 89 10.49 10.95 -1.07
C TYR A 89 11.78 10.13 -1.00
N GLY A 90 12.44 9.86 -2.13
CA GLY A 90 13.64 9.04 -2.20
C GLY A 90 13.37 7.56 -1.90
N VAL A 91 12.15 7.09 -2.12
CA VAL A 91 11.72 5.70 -1.88
C VAL A 91 11.51 4.95 -3.20
N ASP A 92 11.75 3.65 -3.19
CA ASP A 92 11.36 2.77 -4.29
C ASP A 92 9.93 2.27 -4.08
N VAL A 93 9.09 2.41 -5.10
CA VAL A 93 7.76 1.79 -5.13
C VAL A 93 7.90 0.32 -5.47
N GLU A 94 7.35 -0.54 -4.63
CA GLU A 94 7.31 -1.99 -4.84
C GLU A 94 6.10 -2.37 -5.70
N PHE A 95 6.36 -2.87 -6.91
CA PHE A 95 5.31 -3.21 -7.88
C PHE A 95 4.95 -4.69 -7.84
N PHE A 96 3.65 -4.98 -7.78
CA PHE A 96 3.10 -6.33 -7.94
C PHE A 96 2.24 -6.38 -9.19
N TYR A 97 2.47 -7.40 -10.01
CA TYR A 97 1.86 -7.56 -11.33
C TYR A 97 0.92 -8.77 -11.37
N PRO A 98 -0.09 -8.76 -12.27
CA PRO A 98 -0.91 -9.93 -12.50
C PRO A 98 -0.12 -11.06 -13.16
N GLN A 99 -0.62 -12.29 -12.99
CA GLN A 99 -0.08 -13.46 -13.69
C GLN A 99 -0.47 -13.39 -15.18
N LEU A 100 0.52 -13.19 -16.05
CA LEU A 100 0.29 -12.92 -17.47
C LEU A 100 -0.47 -14.03 -18.20
N ASN A 101 -0.26 -15.30 -17.83
CA ASN A 101 -0.98 -16.42 -18.43
C ASN A 101 -2.49 -16.33 -18.15
N SER A 102 -2.87 -16.08 -16.90
CA SER A 102 -4.27 -15.92 -16.50
C SER A 102 -4.93 -14.71 -17.17
N VAL A 103 -4.21 -13.60 -17.30
CA VAL A 103 -4.71 -12.41 -18.01
C VAL A 103 -4.92 -12.72 -19.49
N SER A 104 -3.98 -13.42 -20.13
CA SER A 104 -4.04 -13.75 -21.55
C SER A 104 -5.22 -14.67 -21.87
N GLU A 105 -5.46 -15.69 -21.05
CA GLU A 105 -6.61 -16.59 -21.19
C GLU A 105 -7.93 -15.85 -21.06
N MET A 106 -8.09 -15.06 -19.98
CA MET A 106 -9.29 -14.24 -19.74
C MET A 106 -9.57 -13.25 -20.89
N VAL A 107 -8.54 -12.56 -21.38
CA VAL A 107 -8.67 -11.57 -22.47
C VAL A 107 -9.02 -12.26 -23.80
N LYS A 108 -8.46 -13.45 -24.07
CA LYS A 108 -8.80 -14.23 -25.27
C LYS A 108 -10.27 -14.64 -25.26
N GLU A 109 -10.81 -15.00 -24.10
CA GLU A 109 -12.19 -15.45 -23.96
C GLU A 109 -13.21 -14.29 -23.97
N HIS A 110 -12.94 -13.20 -23.24
CA HIS A 110 -13.93 -12.15 -22.99
C HIS A 110 -13.64 -10.80 -23.70
N GLY A 111 -12.43 -10.64 -24.25
CA GLY A 111 -11.94 -9.44 -24.92
C GLY A 111 -11.24 -8.44 -23.97
N ASN A 112 -10.42 -7.54 -24.54
CA ASN A 112 -9.57 -6.59 -23.79
C ASN A 112 -10.31 -5.65 -22.82
N ASN A 113 -11.60 -5.43 -23.05
CA ASN A 113 -12.43 -4.44 -22.36
C ASN A 113 -13.66 -5.11 -21.72
N LEU A 114 -13.50 -6.36 -21.27
CA LEU A 114 -14.57 -7.18 -20.67
C LEU A 114 -15.25 -6.53 -19.47
N PHE A 115 -14.53 -5.67 -18.73
CA PHE A 115 -15.03 -4.95 -17.56
C PHE A 115 -16.08 -3.86 -17.86
N TYR A 116 -16.31 -3.55 -19.14
CA TYR A 116 -17.41 -2.68 -19.58
C TYR A 116 -18.63 -3.47 -20.08
N LYS A 117 -18.57 -4.80 -20.09
CA LYS A 117 -19.66 -5.67 -20.51
C LYS A 117 -20.32 -6.21 -19.25
N GLY A 118 -21.42 -5.58 -18.84
CA GLY A 118 -22.31 -6.06 -17.78
C GLY A 118 -23.31 -7.09 -18.27
#